data_AF-A0AAW3DI12-F1
#
_entry.id   AF-A0AAW3DI12-F1
#
_cell.length_a   1.000
_cell.length_b   1.000
_cell.length_c   1.000
_cell.angle_alpha   90.00
_cell.angle_beta   90.00
_cell.angle_gamma   90.00
#
_symmetry.space_group_name_H-M   'P 1'
#
loop_
_entity.id
_entity.type
_entity.pdbx_description
1 polymer ?
#
loop_
_entity_poly.entity_id
_entity_poly.type
_entity_poly.pdbx_seq_one_letter_code
_entity_poly.pdbx_strand_id
1 'polypeptide(L)' 'GIRRYVAGAMGPTNRTLSVSPSVERPEYRNITFDELVEAYKEQAKGLLDGGVDILLVETIFDTANAKVRLL' A
#
# COMPACT_ATOMS: atom_id res chain seq x y z
N GLY A 1 19.28 -12.83 -26.04
CA GLY A 1 18.02 -13.13 -25.33
C GLY A 1 17.23 -11.86 -25.11
N ILE A 2 15.90 -11.94 -24.98
CA ILE A 2 15.03 -10.77 -24.72
C ILE A 2 15.09 -10.40 -23.23
N ARG A 3 15.27 -9.11 -22.92
CA ARG A 3 15.29 -8.60 -21.53
C ARG A 3 13.93 -8.80 -20.87
N ARG A 4 13.93 -9.20 -19.60
CA ARG A 4 12.74 -9.36 -18.74
C ARG A 4 12.89 -8.45 -17.53
N TYR A 5 11.77 -8.08 -16.93
CA TYR A 5 11.71 -7.23 -15.75
C TYR A 5 10.89 -7.90 -14.65
N VAL A 6 11.20 -7.57 -13.39
CA VAL A 6 10.51 -8.01 -12.19
C VAL A 6 9.80 -6.82 -11.57
N ALA A 7 8.48 -6.94 -11.41
CA ALA A 7 7.65 -5.95 -10.72
C ALA A 7 7.35 -6.41 -9.29
N GLY A 8 7.73 -5.59 -8.31
CA GLY A 8 7.36 -5.76 -6.91
C GLY A 8 5.94 -5.28 -6.67
N ALA A 9 5.00 -6.22 -6.50
CA ALA A 9 3.60 -5.91 -6.28
C ALA A 9 3.35 -5.35 -4.87
N MET A 10 2.74 -4.16 -4.82
CA MET A 10 2.26 -3.52 -3.59
C MET A 10 0.75 -3.34 -3.70
N GLY A 11 0.01 -4.30 -3.15
CA GLY A 11 -1.45 -4.32 -3.14
C GLY A 11 -2.09 -3.53 -1.97
N PRO A 12 -3.43 -3.46 -1.92
CA PRO A 12 -4.17 -2.90 -0.81
C PRO A 12 -3.94 -3.68 0.48
N THR A 13 -3.77 -2.96 1.58
CA THR A 13 -3.95 -3.51 2.91
C THR A 13 -5.42 -3.90 3.09
N ASN A 14 -5.69 -4.88 3.95
CA ASN A 14 -7.04 -5.23 4.40
C ASN A 14 -7.70 -4.14 5.29
N ARG A 15 -7.10 -2.95 5.37
CA ARG A 15 -7.55 -1.81 6.17
C ARG A 15 -7.70 -0.58 5.28
N THR A 16 -8.84 0.09 5.37
CA THR A 16 -9.22 1.29 4.61
C THR A 16 -9.08 2.55 5.46
N LEU A 17 -8.58 3.64 4.88
CA LEU A 17 -8.52 4.97 5.50
C LEU A 17 -9.75 5.83 5.17
N SER A 18 -10.40 5.57 4.04
CA SER A 18 -11.54 6.34 3.55
C SER A 18 -12.88 5.88 4.14
N VAL A 19 -12.98 4.61 4.55
CA VAL A 19 -14.23 4.00 5.00
C VAL A 19 -14.08 3.47 6.42
N SER A 20 -15.02 3.85 7.30
CA SER A 20 -15.13 3.26 8.63
C SER A 20 -15.58 1.80 8.52
N PRO A 21 -14.97 0.87 9.28
CA PRO A 21 -15.46 -0.50 9.37
C PRO A 21 -16.79 -0.64 10.14
N SER A 22 -17.30 0.44 10.76
CA SER A 22 -18.54 0.45 11.52
C SER A 22 -19.53 1.43 10.92
N VAL A 23 -20.74 0.93 10.61
CA VAL A 23 -21.86 1.75 10.11
C VAL A 23 -22.33 2.77 11.16
N GLU A 24 -22.29 2.38 12.43
CA GLU A 24 -22.76 3.21 13.55
C GLU A 24 -21.76 4.31 13.95
N ARG A 25 -20.50 4.17 13.54
CA ARG A 25 -19.40 5.10 13.85
C ARG A 25 -18.69 5.53 12.57
N PRO A 26 -19.30 6.37 11.73
CA PRO A 26 -18.74 6.78 10.43
C PRO A 26 -17.39 7.51 10.54
N GLU A 27 -17.10 8.10 11.69
CA GLU A 27 -15.84 8.78 12.01
C GLU A 27 -14.70 7.83 12.40
N TYR A 28 -15.01 6.59 12.80
CA TYR A 28 -13.99 5.64 13.24
C TYR A 28 -13.08 5.22 12.08
N ARG A 29 -11.79 5.08 12.36
CA ARG A 29 -10.78 4.52 11.44
C ARG A 29 -10.03 3.42 12.17
N ASN A 30 -9.82 2.29 11.48
CA ASN A 30 -9.17 1.10 12.06
C ASN A 30 -7.64 1.12 11.94
N ILE A 31 -7.11 2.14 11.27
CA ILE A 31 -5.69 2.34 11.06
C ILE A 31 -5.45 3.83 10.82
N THR A 32 -4.29 4.32 11.27
CA THR A 32 -3.83 5.68 11.01
C THR A 32 -3.06 5.76 9.70
N PHE A 33 -2.88 6.97 9.19
CA PHE A 33 -2.07 7.22 8.00
C PHE A 33 -0.61 6.75 8.21
N ASP A 34 -0.02 7.12 9.36
CA ASP A 34 1.38 6.82 9.67
C ASP A 34 1.64 5.32 9.81
N GLU A 35 0.71 4.56 10.42
CA GLU A 35 0.83 3.10 10.49
C GLU A 35 0.84 2.44 9.10
N LEU A 36 0.07 2.97 8.15
CA LEU A 36 0.10 2.48 6.78
C LEU A 36 1.39 2.91 6.05
N VAL A 37 1.90 4.12 6.30
CA VAL A 37 3.18 4.59 5.73
C VAL A 37 4.29 3.63 6.12
N GLU A 38 4.40 3.31 7.42
CA GLU A 38 5.46 2.44 7.90
C GLU A 38 5.33 1.02 7.36
N ALA A 39 4.12 0.47 7.27
CA ALA A 39 3.89 -0.84 6.67
C ALA A 39 4.28 -0.88 5.17
N TYR A 40 3.94 0.16 4.40
CA TYR A 40 4.30 0.24 2.98
C TYR A 40 5.80 0.49 2.77
N LYS A 41 6.46 1.24 3.65
CA LYS A 41 7.92 1.42 3.63
C LYS A 41 8.65 0.11 3.88
N GLU A 42 8.21 -0.68 4.86
CA GLU A 42 8.80 -2.00 5.14
C GLU A 42 8.66 -2.92 3.92
N GLN A 43 7.46 -2.99 3.32
CA GLN A 43 7.22 -3.76 2.11
C GLN A 43 8.11 -3.27 0.95
N ALA A 44 8.16 -1.96 0.70
CA ALA A 44 8.96 -1.38 -0.36
C ALA A 44 10.45 -1.69 -0.17
N LYS A 45 10.97 -1.59 1.06
CA LYS A 45 12.34 -1.92 1.38
C LYS A 45 12.65 -3.38 1.09
N GLY A 46 11.79 -4.32 1.52
CA GLY A 46 11.97 -5.74 1.22
C GLY A 46 11.98 -6.05 -0.28
N LEU A 47 11.15 -5.37 -1.07
CA LEU A 47 11.11 -5.51 -2.53
C LEU A 47 12.37 -4.93 -3.19
N LEU A 48 12.84 -3.77 -2.73
CA LEU A 48 14.07 -3.14 -3.22
C LEU A 48 15.31 -3.97 -2.89
N ASP A 49 15.41 -4.48 -1.66
CA ASP A 49 16.47 -5.40 -1.24
C ASP A 49 16.44 -6.71 -2.04
N GLY A 50 15.24 -7.13 -2.48
CA GLY A 50 15.02 -8.25 -3.39
C GLY A 50 15.38 -7.99 -4.86
N GLY A 51 15.72 -6.75 -5.23
CA GLY A 51 16.23 -6.41 -6.57
C GLY A 51 15.15 -6.28 -7.64
N VAL A 52 13.93 -5.86 -7.29
CA VAL A 52 12.88 -5.59 -8.29
C VAL A 52 13.27 -4.40 -9.19
N ASP A 53 12.88 -4.46 -10.46
CA ASP A 53 13.12 -3.37 -11.40
C ASP A 53 12.13 -2.21 -11.21
N ILE A 54 10.91 -2.52 -10.79
CA ILE A 54 9.80 -1.58 -10.67
C ILE A 54 8.95 -1.92 -9.44
N LEU A 55 8.49 -0.92 -8.70
CA LEU A 55 7.42 -1.07 -7.71
C LEU A 55 6.07 -0.83 -8.37
N LEU A 56 5.18 -1.83 -8.29
CA LEU A 56 3.83 -1.77 -8.86
C LEU A 56 2.81 -1.55 -7.75
N VAL A 57 2.32 -0.32 -7.65
CA VAL A 57 1.17 0.00 -6.81
C VAL A 57 -0.09 -0.49 -7.52
N GLU A 58 -0.66 -1.60 -7.05
CA GLU A 58 -1.83 -2.20 -7.68
C GLU A 58 -3.05 -2.27 -6.76
N THR A 59 -4.20 -2.53 -7.40
CA THR A 59 -5.49 -2.79 -6.75
C THR A 59 -5.84 -1.72 -5.71
N ILE A 60 -5.72 -0.44 -6.12
CA ILE A 60 -6.09 0.70 -5.29
C ILE A 60 -7.62 0.76 -5.20
N PHE A 61 -8.17 0.37 -4.06
CA PHE A 61 -9.58 0.55 -3.71
C PHE A 61 -9.83 1.86 -2.93
N ASP A 62 -8.78 2.45 -2.37
CA ASP A 62 -8.84 3.63 -1.52
C ASP A 62 -7.73 4.62 -1.95
N THR A 63 -8.14 5.80 -2.43
CA THR A 63 -7.20 6.83 -2.90
C THR A 63 -6.38 7.46 -1.78
N ALA A 64 -6.85 7.42 -0.52
CA ALA A 64 -6.05 7.83 0.63
C ALA A 64 -4.92 6.83 0.88
N ASN A 65 -5.17 5.53 0.73
CA ASN A 65 -4.13 4.49 0.81
C ASN A 65 -3.11 4.61 -0.34
N ALA A 66 -3.53 5.09 -1.52
CA ALA A 66 -2.59 5.32 -2.62
C ALA A 66 -1.59 6.45 -2.31
N LYS A 67 -2.04 7.53 -1.63
CA LYS A 67 -1.15 8.62 -1.22
C LYS A 67 -0.09 8.15 -0.22
N VAL A 68 -0.46 7.27 0.70
CA VAL A 68 0.48 6.67 1.65
C VAL A 68 1.65 5.99 0.93
N ARG A 69 1.38 5.23 -0.15
CA ARG A 69 2.41 4.48 -0.89
C ARG A 69 3.39 5.35 -1.68
N LEU A 70 3.07 6.64 -1.86
CA LEU A 70 3.90 7.60 -2.57
C LEU A 70 4.84 8.39 -1.63
N LEU A 71 4.66 8.26 -0.32
CA LEU A 71 5.42 8.98 0.72
C LEU A 71 6.33 8.01 1.49
#